data_AF-A0A7Y3M4S7-F1
#
_entry.id   AF-A0A7Y3M4S7-F1
#
_cell.length_a   1.000
_cell.length_b   1.000
_cell.length_c   1.000
_cell.angle_alpha   90.00
_cell.angle_beta   90.00
_cell.angle_gamma   90.00
#
_symmetry.space_group_name_H-M   'P 1'
#
loop_
_entity.id
_entity.type
_entity.pdbx_description
1 polymer ?
#
loop_
_entity_poly.entity_id
_entity_poly.type
_entity_poly.pdbx_seq_one_letter_code
_entity_poly.pdbx_strand_id
1 'polypeptide(L)'
;MEDLKADIVNIDISILSLDSRQEKAKTLLTNLLKVQNDKTILIKDYISSIRSTRFVSTRAAIEDITSSGKLEILKNDAIKSAILKFYTHQDNLLTVITDNYNQLSQHIFDYITYTDFGLHEVPLYKEVFGEELQQLLKSTEWQKDPSSNLFINVKDHMNMTVIICEREKALLREMKESANQLKDLLESYCISND
;
A
#
# COMPACT_ATOMS: atom_id res chain seq x y z
N MET A 1 -8.26 -14.11 -19.58
CA MET A 1 -7.12 -13.41 -20.20
C MET A 1 -7.18 -11.91 -19.96
N GLU A 2 -8.37 -11.29 -20.04
CA GLU A 2 -8.57 -9.89 -19.68
C GLU A 2 -8.26 -9.60 -18.21
N ASP A 3 -8.75 -10.43 -17.29
CA ASP A 3 -8.45 -10.33 -15.85
C ASP A 3 -6.94 -10.29 -15.56
N LEU A 4 -6.16 -11.23 -16.11
CA LEU A 4 -4.70 -11.23 -15.95
C LEU A 4 -4.03 -9.96 -16.50
N LYS A 5 -4.50 -9.43 -17.63
CA LYS A 5 -3.98 -8.18 -18.21
C LYS A 5 -4.32 -6.98 -17.33
N ALA A 6 -5.55 -6.94 -16.81
CA ALA A 6 -5.97 -5.90 -15.87
C ALA A 6 -5.15 -5.95 -14.58
N ASP A 7 -4.92 -7.15 -14.02
CA ASP A 7 -4.10 -7.35 -12.84
C ASP A 7 -2.67 -6.86 -13.04
N ILE A 8 -2.04 -7.16 -14.19
CA ILE A 8 -0.69 -6.68 -14.50
C ILE A 8 -0.63 -5.14 -14.50
N VAL A 9 -1.62 -4.48 -15.11
CA VAL A 9 -1.69 -3.00 -15.13
C VAL A 9 -1.94 -2.45 -13.73
N ASN A 10 -2.85 -3.06 -12.97
CA ASN A 10 -3.15 -2.65 -11.60
C ASN A 10 -1.95 -2.83 -10.66
N ILE A 11 -1.13 -3.86 -10.87
CA ILE A 11 0.14 -4.04 -10.16
C ILE A 11 1.09 -2.86 -10.45
N ASP A 12 1.25 -2.46 -11.72
CA ASP A 12 2.12 -1.34 -12.07
C ASP A 12 1.66 -0.02 -11.43
N ILE A 13 0.36 0.26 -11.44
CA ILE A 13 -0.23 1.42 -10.76
C ILE A 13 0.05 1.37 -9.25
N SER A 14 -0.07 0.19 -8.65
CA SER A 14 0.17 0.01 -7.21
C SER A 14 1.64 0.23 -6.85
N ILE A 15 2.58 -0.26 -7.67
CA ILE A 15 4.02 -0.02 -7.50
C ILE A 15 4.33 1.47 -7.58
N LEU A 16 3.78 2.20 -8.56
CA LEU A 16 3.96 3.66 -8.67
C LEU A 16 3.42 4.40 -7.45
N SER A 17 2.28 3.96 -6.91
CA SER A 17 1.74 4.53 -5.68
C SER A 17 2.65 4.28 -4.48
N LEU A 18 3.25 3.09 -4.37
CA LEU A 18 4.21 2.76 -3.32
C LEU A 18 5.50 3.56 -3.43
N ASP A 19 5.98 3.82 -4.65
CA ASP A 19 7.15 4.68 -4.88
C ASP A 19 6.88 6.11 -4.39
N SER A 20 5.71 6.67 -4.71
CA SER A 20 5.32 7.99 -4.22
C SER A 20 5.22 8.02 -2.69
N ARG A 21 4.55 7.03 -2.09
CA ARG A 21 4.45 6.90 -0.63
C ARG A 21 5.83 6.82 0.03
N GLN A 22 6.73 6.02 -0.54
CA GLN A 22 8.08 5.84 -0.03
C GLN A 22 8.89 7.15 -0.12
N GLU A 23 8.80 7.87 -1.22
CA GLU A 23 9.48 9.17 -1.41
C GLU A 23 9.01 10.18 -0.35
N LYS A 24 7.71 10.23 -0.07
CA LYS A 24 7.12 11.09 0.96
C LYS A 24 7.56 10.70 2.36
N ALA A 25 7.61 9.40 2.67
CA ALA A 25 8.16 8.91 3.92
C ALA A 25 9.63 9.28 4.11
N LYS A 26 10.47 9.11 3.07
CA LYS A 26 11.89 9.51 3.08
C LYS A 26 12.07 11.01 3.30
N THR A 27 11.26 11.82 2.61
CA THR A 27 11.28 13.28 2.75
C THR A 27 10.90 13.71 4.17
N LEU A 28 9.81 13.15 4.71
CA LEU A 28 9.38 13.43 6.08
C LEU A 28 10.46 13.03 7.08
N LEU A 29 10.98 11.80 6.98
CA LEU A 29 12.02 11.29 7.88
C LEU A 29 13.28 12.16 7.83
N THR A 30 13.70 12.57 6.63
CA THR A 30 14.86 13.46 6.45
C THR A 30 14.64 14.81 7.14
N ASN A 31 13.46 15.40 6.97
CA ASN A 31 13.14 16.69 7.58
C ASN A 31 13.00 16.56 9.11
N LEU A 32 12.42 15.47 9.60
CA LEU A 32 12.28 15.18 11.02
C LEU A 32 13.66 15.09 11.69
N LEU A 33 14.59 14.33 11.12
CA LEU A 33 15.95 14.17 11.63
C LEU A 33 16.78 15.46 11.59
N LYS A 34 16.43 16.40 10.71
CA LYS A 34 17.03 17.75 10.67
C LYS A 34 16.50 18.68 11.77
N VAL A 35 15.48 18.25 12.53
CA VAL A 35 14.78 19.01 13.60
C VAL A 35 14.26 20.34 13.07
N GLN A 36 12.95 20.38 12.78
CA GLN A 36 12.34 21.57 12.18
C GLN A 36 11.83 22.53 13.25
N ASN A 37 12.01 23.83 13.00
CA ASN A 37 11.35 24.86 13.80
C ASN A 37 9.84 24.93 13.50
N ASP A 38 9.46 24.66 12.26
CA ASP A 38 8.08 24.68 11.78
C ASP A 38 7.62 23.25 11.46
N LYS A 39 6.62 22.76 12.21
CA LYS A 39 6.07 21.40 12.00
C LYS A 39 5.31 21.24 10.69
N THR A 40 4.83 22.31 10.07
CA THR A 40 4.10 22.23 8.80
C THR A 40 4.97 21.64 7.68
N ILE A 41 6.30 21.81 7.77
CA ILE A 41 7.29 21.18 6.88
C ILE A 41 7.21 19.65 6.94
N LEU A 42 6.87 19.08 8.11
CA LEU A 42 6.71 17.65 8.32
C LEU A 42 5.30 17.19 7.94
N ILE A 43 4.28 17.88 8.47
CA ILE A 43 2.89 17.43 8.37
C ILE A 43 2.37 17.46 6.92
N LYS A 44 2.89 18.36 6.07
CA LYS A 44 2.48 18.42 4.65
C LYS A 44 2.68 17.11 3.89
N ASP A 45 3.71 16.34 4.23
CA ASP A 45 4.03 15.07 3.57
C ASP A 45 3.48 13.87 4.35
N TYR A 46 2.94 14.08 5.55
CA TYR A 46 2.49 13.02 6.45
C TYR A 46 1.32 12.21 5.89
N ILE A 47 0.26 12.86 5.40
CA ILE A 47 -0.90 12.13 4.86
C ILE A 47 -0.51 11.27 3.66
N SER A 48 0.38 11.78 2.80
CA SER A 48 0.85 11.07 1.62
C SER A 48 1.85 9.95 1.95
N SER A 49 2.54 10.01 3.09
CA SER A 49 3.43 8.92 3.53
C SER A 49 2.67 7.75 4.17
N ILE A 50 1.44 7.97 4.65
CA ILE A 50 0.63 6.92 5.29
C ILE A 50 -0.45 6.32 4.38
N ARG A 51 -0.64 6.87 3.17
CA ARG A 51 -1.63 6.41 2.19
C ARG A 51 -0.95 5.82 0.96
N SER A 52 -1.50 4.73 0.44
CA SER A 52 -1.18 4.18 -0.88
C SER A 52 -2.43 3.57 -1.51
N THR A 53 -2.43 3.50 -2.83
CA THR A 53 -3.41 2.73 -3.60
C THR A 53 -3.13 1.25 -3.35
N ARG A 54 -4.12 0.55 -2.80
CA ARG A 54 -4.04 -0.90 -2.57
C ARG A 54 -4.31 -1.63 -3.88
N PHE A 55 -3.47 -2.61 -4.19
CA PHE A 55 -3.75 -3.55 -5.27
C PHE A 55 -4.97 -4.41 -4.93
N VAL A 56 -5.90 -4.52 -5.88
CA VAL A 56 -7.08 -5.40 -5.80
C VAL A 56 -7.08 -6.25 -7.07
N SER A 57 -7.02 -7.57 -6.90
CA SER A 57 -7.05 -8.54 -8.00
C SER A 57 -8.45 -8.62 -8.62
N THR A 58 -8.50 -8.73 -9.94
CA THR A 58 -9.70 -9.06 -10.70
C THR A 58 -9.87 -10.59 -10.73
N ARG A 59 -10.83 -11.11 -9.96
CA ARG A 59 -11.03 -12.56 -9.76
C ARG A 59 -12.27 -13.12 -10.44
N ALA A 60 -13.02 -12.30 -11.17
CA ALA A 60 -14.32 -12.66 -11.70
C ALA A 60 -14.27 -13.93 -12.58
N ALA A 61 -13.26 -14.06 -13.45
CA ALA A 61 -13.14 -15.23 -14.30
C ALA A 61 -12.78 -16.51 -13.52
N ILE A 62 -11.89 -16.45 -12.54
CA ILE A 62 -11.55 -17.66 -11.77
C ILE A 62 -12.69 -18.07 -10.84
N GLU A 63 -13.39 -17.10 -10.25
CA GLU A 63 -14.56 -17.34 -9.42
C GLU A 63 -15.68 -17.98 -10.25
N ASP A 64 -15.95 -17.51 -11.47
CA ASP A 64 -16.90 -18.17 -12.37
C ASP A 64 -16.46 -19.60 -12.70
N ILE A 65 -15.22 -19.80 -13.12
CA ILE A 65 -14.76 -21.12 -13.60
C ILE A 65 -14.71 -22.15 -12.45
N THR A 66 -14.38 -21.73 -11.23
CA THR A 66 -14.39 -22.59 -10.05
C THR A 66 -15.81 -22.85 -9.54
N SER A 67 -16.65 -21.82 -9.38
CA SER A 67 -18.02 -21.95 -8.85
C SER A 67 -18.97 -22.69 -9.80
N SER A 68 -18.78 -22.55 -11.11
CA SER A 68 -19.58 -23.25 -12.12
C SER A 68 -19.13 -24.69 -12.40
N GLY A 69 -18.05 -25.15 -11.76
CA GLY A 69 -17.45 -26.47 -12.02
C GLY A 69 -16.78 -26.59 -13.39
N LYS A 70 -16.71 -25.51 -14.19
CA LYS A 70 -16.03 -25.49 -15.50
C LYS A 70 -14.55 -25.85 -15.39
N LEU A 71 -13.92 -25.59 -14.23
CA LEU A 71 -12.54 -26.01 -13.96
C LEU A 71 -12.37 -27.54 -14.01
N GLU A 72 -13.38 -28.30 -13.62
CA GLU A 72 -13.37 -29.76 -13.68
C GLU A 72 -13.53 -30.30 -15.11
N ILE A 73 -14.02 -29.47 -16.02
CA ILE A 73 -14.25 -29.81 -17.43
C ILE A 73 -13.00 -29.49 -18.29
N LEU A 74 -12.03 -28.75 -17.73
CA LEU A 74 -10.75 -28.44 -18.37
C LEU A 74 -9.92 -29.73 -18.51
N LYS A 75 -9.91 -30.31 -19.72
CA LYS A 75 -9.23 -31.59 -20.01
C LYS A 75 -7.70 -31.56 -19.87
N ASN A 76 -7.11 -30.37 -19.85
CA ASN A 76 -5.67 -30.21 -19.72
C ASN A 76 -5.28 -30.02 -18.26
N ASP A 77 -4.87 -31.11 -17.61
CA ASP A 77 -4.46 -31.13 -16.20
C ASP A 77 -3.29 -30.19 -15.88
N ALA A 78 -2.37 -29.98 -16.84
CA ALA A 78 -1.25 -29.07 -16.67
C ALA A 78 -1.72 -27.61 -16.58
N ILE A 79 -2.66 -27.20 -17.45
CA ILE A 79 -3.26 -25.85 -17.43
C ILE A 79 -4.09 -25.66 -16.17
N LYS A 80 -4.92 -26.66 -15.82
CA LYS A 80 -5.71 -26.64 -14.58
C LYS A 80 -4.80 -26.42 -13.36
N SER A 81 -3.72 -27.18 -13.27
CA SER A 81 -2.74 -27.07 -12.18
C SER A 81 -2.03 -25.71 -12.16
N ALA A 82 -1.66 -25.17 -13.33
CA ALA A 82 -1.02 -23.86 -13.43
C ALA A 82 -1.93 -22.72 -12.97
N ILE A 83 -3.21 -22.74 -13.39
CA ILE A 83 -4.23 -21.77 -12.96
C ILE A 83 -4.40 -21.81 -11.43
N LEU A 84 -4.60 -23.01 -10.86
CA LEU A 84 -4.78 -23.16 -9.42
C LEU A 84 -3.55 -22.69 -8.64
N LYS A 85 -2.35 -23.10 -9.07
CA LYS A 85 -1.10 -22.69 -8.44
C LYS A 85 -0.92 -21.17 -8.45
N PHE A 86 -1.24 -20.52 -9.58
CA PHE A 86 -1.16 -19.06 -9.69
C PHE A 86 -2.07 -18.37 -8.67
N TYR A 87 -3.35 -18.72 -8.62
CA TYR A 87 -4.30 -18.04 -7.72
C TYR A 87 -4.02 -18.34 -6.23
N THR A 88 -3.60 -19.56 -5.89
CA THR A 88 -3.13 -19.86 -4.52
C THR A 88 -1.89 -19.04 -4.17
N HIS A 89 -0.95 -18.88 -5.09
CA HIS A 89 0.24 -18.06 -4.87
C HIS A 89 -0.11 -16.57 -4.73
N GLN A 90 -0.98 -16.04 -5.61
CA GLN A 90 -1.50 -14.68 -5.54
C GLN A 90 -2.15 -14.40 -4.18
N ASP A 91 -2.97 -15.32 -3.68
CA ASP A 91 -3.63 -15.19 -2.36
C ASP A 91 -2.62 -15.10 -1.22
N ASN A 92 -1.60 -15.95 -1.22
CA ASN A 92 -0.56 -15.91 -0.19
C ASN A 92 0.18 -14.56 -0.18
N LEU A 93 0.52 -14.03 -1.36
CA LEU A 93 1.18 -12.72 -1.46
C LEU A 93 0.25 -11.58 -1.00
N LEU A 94 -1.03 -11.63 -1.38
CA LEU A 94 -2.04 -10.64 -0.98
C LEU A 94 -2.28 -10.64 0.53
N THR A 95 -2.26 -11.80 1.19
CA THR A 95 -2.34 -11.90 2.65
C THR A 95 -1.17 -11.17 3.29
N VAL A 96 0.06 -11.39 2.83
CA VAL A 96 1.24 -10.71 3.37
C VAL A 96 1.15 -9.19 3.18
N ILE A 97 0.72 -8.71 2.01
CA ILE A 97 0.52 -7.27 1.75
C ILE A 97 -0.55 -6.70 2.70
N THR A 98 -1.64 -7.43 2.89
CA THR A 98 -2.75 -7.00 3.75
C THR A 98 -2.32 -6.92 5.21
N ASP A 99 -1.56 -7.90 5.70
CA ASP A 99 -1.07 -7.93 7.07
C ASP A 99 -0.07 -6.79 7.32
N ASN A 100 0.84 -6.54 6.37
CA ASN A 100 1.76 -5.40 6.46
C ASN A 100 1.00 -4.07 6.53
N TYR A 101 0.00 -3.89 5.68
CA TYR A 101 -0.84 -2.70 5.69
C TYR A 101 -1.56 -2.54 7.03
N ASN A 102 -2.20 -3.60 7.52
CA ASN A 102 -2.95 -3.57 8.78
C ASN A 102 -2.06 -3.23 9.97
N GLN A 103 -0.88 -3.85 10.07
CA GLN A 103 0.09 -3.56 11.14
C GLN A 103 0.58 -2.11 11.09
N LEU A 104 0.92 -1.62 9.90
CA LEU A 104 1.40 -0.25 9.71
C LEU A 104 0.29 0.78 9.98
N SER A 105 -0.94 0.50 9.54
CA SER A 105 -2.10 1.35 9.81
C SER A 105 -2.47 1.36 11.28
N GLN A 106 -2.40 0.23 11.98
CA GLN A 106 -2.68 0.17 13.41
C GLN A 106 -1.70 1.03 14.21
N HIS A 107 -0.41 1.00 13.85
CA HIS A 107 0.59 1.85 14.48
C HIS A 107 0.16 3.33 14.51
N ILE A 108 -0.43 3.87 13.43
CA ILE A 108 -0.91 5.27 13.38
C ILE A 108 -1.87 5.61 14.53
N PHE A 109 -2.75 4.69 14.89
CA PHE A 109 -3.74 4.92 15.94
C PHE A 109 -3.17 4.74 17.34
N ASP A 110 -2.13 3.93 17.49
CA ASP A 110 -1.59 3.56 18.80
C ASP A 110 -0.75 4.66 19.45
N TYR A 111 -0.17 5.57 18.67
CA TYR A 111 0.83 6.51 19.18
C TYR A 111 0.53 8.00 18.96
N ILE A 112 -0.53 8.32 18.22
CA ILE A 112 -0.83 9.71 17.84
C ILE A 112 -1.81 10.32 18.84
N THR A 113 -1.29 11.25 19.64
CA THR A 113 -2.13 12.26 20.27
C THR A 113 -2.52 13.28 19.20
N TYR A 114 -3.70 13.13 18.60
CA TYR A 114 -4.10 13.88 17.40
C TYR A 114 -3.99 15.39 17.54
N THR A 115 -4.37 15.94 18.69
CA THR A 115 -4.27 17.38 18.98
C THR A 115 -2.81 17.82 19.07
N ASP A 116 -1.99 17.10 19.85
CA ASP A 116 -0.59 17.45 20.04
C ASP A 116 0.23 17.33 18.76
N PHE A 117 -0.17 16.41 17.87
CA PHE A 117 0.50 16.22 16.58
C PHE A 117 0.34 17.43 15.65
N GLY A 118 -0.84 18.09 15.66
CA GLY A 118 -1.06 19.36 14.96
C GLY A 118 -1.59 19.24 13.53
N LEU A 119 -2.20 18.12 13.16
CA LEU A 119 -2.81 17.95 11.82
C LEU A 119 -3.87 19.00 11.54
N HIS A 120 -4.65 19.42 12.53
CA HIS A 120 -5.70 20.43 12.37
C HIS A 120 -5.15 21.82 12.03
N GLU A 121 -3.89 22.12 12.35
CA GLU A 121 -3.29 23.44 12.18
C GLU A 121 -2.74 23.68 10.76
N VAL A 122 -2.64 22.64 9.94
CA VAL A 122 -2.15 22.78 8.55
C VAL A 122 -3.21 23.39 7.64
N PRO A 123 -2.81 24.10 6.56
CA PRO A 123 -3.75 24.82 5.68
C PRO A 123 -4.94 23.98 5.19
N LEU A 124 -4.70 22.70 4.87
CA LEU A 124 -5.73 21.78 4.37
C LEU A 124 -6.91 21.60 5.35
N TYR A 125 -6.63 21.58 6.65
CA TYR A 125 -7.66 21.34 7.67
C TYR A 125 -8.04 22.61 8.43
N LYS A 126 -7.24 23.67 8.31
CA LYS A 126 -7.46 24.94 9.02
C LYS A 126 -8.84 25.54 8.77
N GLU A 127 -9.31 25.51 7.52
CA GLU A 127 -10.64 26.01 7.15
C GLU A 127 -11.77 25.14 7.72
N VAL A 128 -11.57 23.82 7.78
CA VAL A 128 -12.59 22.86 8.27
C VAL A 128 -12.86 23.06 9.77
N PHE A 129 -11.83 23.41 10.54
CA PHE A 129 -11.95 23.61 11.98
C PHE A 129 -12.44 25.01 12.37
N GLY A 130 -12.29 26.01 11.49
CA GLY A 130 -12.70 27.39 11.76
C GLY A 130 -11.84 28.09 12.83
N GLU A 131 -12.00 29.42 12.96
CA GLU A 131 -11.11 30.25 13.78
C GLU A 131 -11.15 29.90 15.27
N GLU A 132 -12.33 29.62 15.83
CA GLU A 132 -12.51 29.34 17.25
C GLU A 132 -11.77 28.08 17.68
N LEU A 133 -11.98 26.95 17.00
CA LEU A 133 -11.29 25.71 17.33
C LEU A 133 -9.79 25.80 17.09
N GLN A 134 -9.34 26.57 16.07
CA GLN A 134 -7.91 26.82 15.84
C GLN A 134 -7.25 27.60 16.98
N GLN A 135 -8.00 28.43 17.71
CA GLN A 135 -7.50 29.12 18.88
C GLN A 135 -7.44 28.21 20.11
N LEU A 136 -8.40 27.31 20.26
CA LEU A 136 -8.53 26.45 21.44
C LEU A 136 -7.69 25.16 21.36
N LEU A 137 -7.61 24.53 20.19
CA LEU A 137 -6.84 23.31 19.96
C LEU A 137 -5.42 23.68 19.54
N LYS A 138 -4.50 23.77 20.51
CA LYS A 138 -3.08 24.02 20.24
C LYS A 138 -2.27 22.74 20.29
N SER A 139 -1.47 22.52 19.26
CA SER A 139 -0.53 21.41 19.20
C SER A 139 0.74 21.70 20.01
N THR A 140 1.50 20.65 20.34
CA THR A 140 2.76 20.79 21.07
C THR A 140 3.94 20.91 20.10
N GLU A 141 5.04 21.51 20.53
CA GLU A 141 6.26 21.66 19.71
C GLU A 141 7.13 20.38 19.67
N TRP A 142 6.50 19.21 19.58
CA TRP A 142 7.14 17.90 19.61
C TRP A 142 8.26 17.74 18.57
N GLN A 143 8.13 18.39 17.42
CA GLN A 143 9.07 18.30 16.32
C GLN A 143 10.46 18.90 16.65
N LYS A 144 10.54 19.72 17.70
CA LYS A 144 11.77 20.35 18.19
C LYS A 144 12.52 19.50 19.21
N ASP A 145 11.86 18.47 19.75
CA ASP A 145 12.39 17.63 20.81
C ASP A 145 12.50 16.17 20.34
N PRO A 146 13.71 15.72 19.95
CA PRO A 146 13.97 14.33 19.57
C PRO A 146 13.66 13.28 20.65
N SER A 147 13.53 13.70 21.91
CA SER A 147 13.15 12.81 23.02
C SER A 147 11.64 12.73 23.24
N SER A 148 10.85 13.57 22.58
CA SER A 148 9.40 13.52 22.67
C SER A 148 8.86 12.22 22.05
N ASN A 149 7.82 11.66 22.68
CA ASN A 149 7.19 10.43 22.18
C ASN A 149 6.71 10.58 20.73
N LEU A 150 6.07 11.71 20.38
CA LEU A 150 5.62 11.96 19.01
C LEU A 150 6.79 11.97 18.01
N PHE A 151 7.93 12.56 18.35
CA PHE A 151 9.11 12.54 17.47
C PHE A 151 9.58 11.11 17.22
N ILE A 152 9.77 10.33 18.28
CA ILE A 152 10.24 8.94 18.21
C ILE A 152 9.26 8.10 17.37
N ASN A 153 7.97 8.22 17.62
CA ASN A 153 6.96 7.42 16.96
C ASN A 153 6.82 7.76 15.47
N VAL A 154 6.87 9.06 15.10
CA VAL A 154 6.85 9.47 13.69
C VAL A 154 8.12 8.99 12.98
N LYS A 155 9.28 9.07 13.62
CA LYS A 155 10.55 8.55 13.08
C LYS A 155 10.45 7.06 12.79
N ASP A 156 9.98 6.27 13.76
CA ASP A 156 9.89 4.83 13.63
C ASP A 156 8.82 4.43 12.59
N HIS A 157 7.69 5.14 12.55
CA HIS A 157 6.66 4.92 11.54
C HIS A 157 7.17 5.21 10.13
N MET A 158 7.86 6.33 9.90
CA MET A 158 8.41 6.63 8.57
C MET A 158 9.48 5.63 8.16
N ASN A 159 10.34 5.20 9.10
CA ASN A 159 11.32 4.17 8.85
C ASN A 159 10.65 2.85 8.42
N MET A 160 9.63 2.40 9.15
CA MET A 160 8.87 1.20 8.81
C MET A 160 8.13 1.33 7.49
N THR A 161 7.57 2.50 7.19
CA THR A 161 6.90 2.78 5.91
C THR A 161 7.87 2.59 4.74
N VAL A 162 9.11 3.08 4.85
CA VAL A 162 10.11 2.93 3.78
C VAL A 162 10.42 1.45 3.50
N ILE A 163 10.55 0.65 4.56
CA ILE A 163 10.84 -0.79 4.48
C ILE A 163 9.64 -1.55 3.88
N ILE A 164 8.43 -1.27 4.37
CA ILE A 164 7.21 -1.95 3.91
C ILE A 164 6.93 -1.64 2.45
N CYS A 165 7.11 -0.39 1.99
CA CYS A 165 6.96 -0.07 0.58
C CYS A 165 7.90 -0.89 -0.33
N GLU A 166 9.16 -1.11 0.06
CA GLU A 166 10.06 -2.00 -0.72
C GLU A 166 9.60 -3.45 -0.71
N ARG A 167 9.20 -3.94 0.47
CA ARG A 167 8.71 -5.32 0.61
C ARG A 167 7.48 -5.57 -0.24
N GLU A 168 6.50 -4.67 -0.21
CA GLU A 168 5.28 -4.78 -1.01
C GLU A 168 5.59 -4.70 -2.52
N LYS A 169 6.50 -3.82 -2.95
CA LYS A 169 6.96 -3.79 -4.35
C LYS A 169 7.58 -5.11 -4.79
N ALA A 170 8.36 -5.77 -3.93
CA ALA A 170 8.93 -7.09 -4.25
C ALA A 170 7.83 -8.15 -4.46
N LEU A 171 6.85 -8.22 -3.56
CA LEU A 171 5.71 -9.14 -3.66
C LEU A 171 4.86 -8.88 -4.91
N LEU A 172 4.62 -7.60 -5.23
CA LEU A 172 3.90 -7.20 -6.44
C LEU A 172 4.66 -7.58 -7.72
N ARG A 173 5.99 -7.43 -7.75
CA ARG A 173 6.81 -7.86 -8.90
C ARG A 173 6.78 -9.38 -9.08
N GLU A 174 6.86 -10.14 -7.99
CA GLU A 174 6.72 -11.60 -8.00
C GLU A 174 5.34 -12.04 -8.53
N MET A 175 4.27 -11.37 -8.08
CA MET A 175 2.92 -11.60 -8.58
C MET A 175 2.78 -11.30 -10.07
N LYS A 176 3.38 -10.19 -10.54
CA LYS A 176 3.38 -9.82 -11.96
C LYS A 176 4.15 -10.82 -12.81
N GLU A 177 5.28 -11.31 -12.33
CA GLU A 177 6.04 -12.37 -13.01
C GLU A 177 5.19 -13.64 -13.15
N SER A 178 4.56 -14.08 -12.06
CA SER A 178 3.65 -15.23 -12.08
C SER A 178 2.44 -15.04 -13.01
N ALA A 179 1.89 -13.82 -13.08
CA ALA A 179 0.79 -13.49 -13.97
C ALA A 179 1.19 -13.55 -15.45
N ASN A 180 2.39 -13.05 -15.79
CA ASN A 180 2.94 -13.15 -17.14
C ASN A 180 3.20 -14.61 -17.54
N GLN A 181 3.78 -15.42 -16.64
CA GLN A 181 3.99 -16.85 -16.90
C GLN A 181 2.68 -17.58 -17.19
N LEU A 182 1.62 -17.32 -16.41
CA LEU A 182 0.31 -17.92 -16.66
C LEU A 182 -0.30 -17.41 -17.97
N LYS A 183 -0.21 -16.11 -18.25
CA LYS A 183 -0.69 -15.52 -19.50
C LYS A 183 -0.04 -16.19 -20.71
N ASP A 184 1.28 -16.30 -20.72
CA ASP A 184 2.01 -16.86 -21.86
C ASP A 184 1.69 -18.34 -22.07
N LEU A 185 1.52 -19.11 -20.98
CA LEU A 185 1.04 -20.49 -21.04
C LEU A 185 -0.36 -20.57 -21.69
N LEU A 186 -1.30 -19.73 -21.25
CA LEU A 186 -2.66 -19.72 -21.79
C LEU A 186 -2.70 -19.29 -23.26
N GLU A 187 -1.92 -18.28 -23.65
CA GLU A 187 -1.82 -17.81 -25.03
C GLU A 187 -1.26 -18.89 -25.95
N SER A 188 -0.20 -19.59 -25.52
CA SER A 188 0.38 -20.70 -26.29
C SER A 188 -0.63 -21.83 -26.54
N TYR A 189 -1.50 -22.10 -25.57
CA TYR A 189 -2.52 -23.14 -25.70
C TYR A 189 -3.67 -22.73 -26.62
N CYS A 190 -4.09 -21.47 -26.57
CA CYS A 190 -5.11 -20.95 -27.48
C CYS A 190 -4.63 -21.03 -28.95
N ILE A 191 -3.37 -20.64 -29.22
CA ILE A 191 -2.81 -20.69 -30.58
C ILE A 191 -2.61 -22.13 -31.07
N SER A 192 -2.33 -23.09 -30.19
CA SER A 192 -2.13 -24.49 -30.57
C SER A 192 -3.41 -25.28 -30.88
N ASN A 193 -4.59 -24.72 -30.59
CA ASN A 193 -5.89 -25.36 -30.79
C ASN A 193 -6.78 -24.64 -31.83
N ASP A 194 -6.22 -23.66 -32.54
CA ASP A 194 -6.79 -23.04 -33.75
C ASP A 194 -6.19 -23.66 -35.02
#